data_AF-A0A6A7RPS4-F1
#
_entry.id   AF-A0A6A7RPS4-F1
#
_cell.length_a   1.000
_cell.length_b   1.000
_cell.length_c   1.000
_cell.angle_alpha   90.00
_cell.angle_beta   90.00
_cell.angle_gamma   90.00
#
_symmetry.space_group_name_H-M   'P 1'
#
loop_
_entity.id
_entity.type
_entity.pdbx_description
1 polymer ?
#
loop_
_entity_poly.entity_id
_entity_poly.type
_entity_poly.pdbx_seq_one_letter_code
_entity_poly.pdbx_strand_id
1 'polypeptide(L)'
;MEYPLTGLLPTALLIDLPEIDVQHEEIFRRIETLKNSSFGSGPVSLDEFHSLLDYLEWHFASEERLARQLGVDFADHASAHDENLRMLRKALAAVHDGLQDVHSFLRYAEYWFERHITDEDKPFAARLRERIA
;
A
#
# COMPACT_ATOMS: atom_id res chain seq x y z
N MET A 1 4.41 18.20 -5.96
CA MET A 1 5.44 18.06 -4.92
C MET A 1 5.99 16.66 -5.06
N GLU A 2 7.27 16.54 -5.42
CA GLU A 2 7.98 15.25 -5.37
C GLU A 2 8.33 14.99 -3.90
N TYR A 3 7.78 13.94 -3.31
CA TYR A 3 8.14 13.51 -1.95
C TYR A 3 9.37 12.59 -2.10
N PRO A 4 10.58 13.02 -1.71
CA PRO A 4 11.77 12.17 -1.83
C PRO A 4 11.69 11.02 -0.83
N LEU A 5 12.40 9.92 -1.14
CA LEU A 5 12.55 8.80 -0.20
C LEU A 5 13.24 9.29 1.10
N THR A 6 12.49 9.27 2.19
CA THR A 6 12.83 9.59 3.58
C THR A 6 13.42 8.40 4.33
N GLY A 7 13.39 7.20 3.74
CA GLY A 7 14.00 5.99 4.29
C GLY A 7 13.08 5.13 5.16
N LEU A 8 11.77 5.40 5.11
CA LEU A 8 10.75 4.56 5.77
C LEU A 8 10.43 3.28 4.97
N LEU A 9 10.63 3.31 3.65
CA LEU A 9 10.57 2.13 2.81
C LEU A 9 11.87 1.33 2.98
N PRO A 10 11.83 0.07 3.46
CA PRO A 10 13.02 -0.77 3.54
C PRO A 10 13.68 -0.91 2.16
N THR A 11 15.00 -0.78 2.08
CA THR A 11 15.76 -0.91 0.82
C THR A 11 15.49 -2.25 0.12
N ALA A 12 15.23 -3.31 0.89
CA ALA A 12 14.89 -4.63 0.36
C ALA A 12 13.52 -4.68 -0.34
N LEU A 13 12.67 -3.66 -0.18
CA LEU A 13 11.35 -3.53 -0.79
C LEU A 13 11.32 -2.51 -1.93
N LEU A 14 12.46 -1.89 -2.27
CA LEU A 14 12.55 -1.10 -3.50
C LEU A 14 12.33 -2.00 -4.72
N ILE A 15 11.59 -1.49 -5.70
CA ILE A 15 11.28 -2.21 -6.94
C ILE A 15 11.93 -1.57 -8.17
N ASP A 16 12.75 -0.54 -8.00
CA ASP A 16 13.43 0.22 -9.05
C ASP A 16 12.46 0.86 -10.06
N LEU A 17 11.32 1.34 -9.56
CA LEU A 17 10.37 2.17 -10.30
C LEU A 17 10.18 3.45 -9.48
N PRO A 18 10.93 4.54 -9.77
CA PRO A 18 10.99 5.71 -8.89
C PRO A 18 9.62 6.30 -8.54
N GLU A 19 8.68 6.30 -9.50
CA GLU A 19 7.32 6.75 -9.23
C GLU A 19 6.65 5.87 -8.16
N ILE A 20 6.73 4.55 -8.28
CA ILE A 20 6.06 3.60 -7.41
C ILE A 20 6.77 3.49 -6.05
N ASP A 21 8.11 3.53 -6.01
CA ASP A 21 8.87 3.51 -4.76
C ASP A 21 8.50 4.71 -3.86
N VAL A 22 8.24 5.89 -4.45
CA VAL A 22 7.75 7.06 -3.71
C VAL A 22 6.34 6.82 -3.13
N GLN A 23 5.47 6.14 -3.87
CA GLN A 23 4.12 5.80 -3.40
C GLN A 23 4.17 4.76 -2.27
N HIS A 24 5.01 3.75 -2.40
CA HIS A 24 5.26 2.76 -1.35
C HIS A 24 5.71 3.44 -0.06
N GLU A 25 6.66 4.36 -0.16
CA GLU A 25 7.13 5.07 1.02
C GLU A 25 6.03 5.92 1.67
N GLU A 26 5.20 6.61 0.88
CA GLU A 26 4.07 7.37 1.42
C GLU A 26 3.06 6.46 2.16
N ILE A 27 2.86 5.23 1.71
CA ILE A 27 2.03 4.22 2.40
C ILE A 27 2.66 3.85 3.74
N PHE A 28 3.96 3.52 3.78
CA PHE A 28 4.68 3.27 5.04
C PHE A 28 4.62 4.48 5.99
N ARG A 29 4.81 5.69 5.47
CA ARG A 29 4.72 6.93 6.26
C ARG A 29 3.33 7.13 6.87
N ARG A 30 2.26 6.84 6.13
CA ARG A 30 0.88 6.91 6.64
C ARG A 30 0.65 5.87 7.74
N ILE A 31 1.10 4.64 7.54
CA ILE A 31 1.03 3.59 8.56
C ILE A 31 1.78 4.01 9.83
N GLU A 32 3.00 4.50 9.72
CA GLU A 32 3.78 4.97 10.88
C GLU A 32 3.12 6.17 11.57
N THR A 33 2.56 7.11 10.80
CA THR A 33 1.81 8.25 11.35
C THR A 33 0.61 7.76 12.15
N LEU A 34 -0.16 6.81 11.61
CA LEU A 34 -1.32 6.21 12.27
C LEU A 34 -0.93 5.43 13.53
N LYS A 35 0.18 4.68 13.51
CA LYS A 35 0.70 4.01 14.72
C LYS A 35 1.01 5.04 15.80
N ASN A 36 1.70 6.11 15.44
CA ASN A 36 2.07 7.19 16.35
C ASN A 36 0.86 7.93 16.93
N SER A 37 -0.13 8.27 16.10
CA SER A 37 -1.36 8.95 16.54
C SER A 37 -2.28 8.05 17.38
N SER A 38 -2.17 6.73 17.21
CA SER A 38 -2.91 5.74 18.01
C SER A 38 -2.34 5.53 19.42
N PHE A 39 -1.17 6.10 19.77
CA PHE A 39 -0.66 6.07 21.15
C PHE A 39 -1.33 7.15 22.00
N GLY A 40 -2.38 6.78 22.74
CA GLY A 40 -3.03 7.68 23.69
C GLY A 40 -4.42 7.21 24.11
N SER A 41 -5.04 7.95 25.04
CA SER A 41 -6.38 7.65 25.58
C SER A 41 -7.53 8.34 24.83
N GLY A 42 -7.21 9.08 23.75
CA GLY A 42 -8.19 9.80 22.94
C GLY A 42 -8.89 8.88 21.92
N PRO A 43 -10.11 9.21 21.48
CA PRO A 43 -10.75 8.48 20.40
C PRO A 43 -9.92 8.61 19.12
N VAL A 44 -9.55 7.48 18.54
CA VAL A 44 -8.87 7.42 17.25
C VAL A 44 -9.88 7.76 16.16
N SER A 45 -9.62 8.79 15.35
CA SER A 45 -10.44 9.07 14.18
C SER A 45 -10.17 8.04 13.09
N LEU A 46 -11.23 7.46 12.52
CA LEU A 46 -11.12 6.54 11.40
C LEU A 46 -10.87 7.23 10.06
N ASP A 47 -11.00 8.56 9.97
CA ASP A 47 -10.82 9.30 8.72
C ASP A 47 -9.41 9.11 8.14
N GLU A 48 -8.38 9.10 8.99
CA GLU A 48 -6.99 8.87 8.57
C GLU A 48 -6.77 7.43 8.06
N PHE A 49 -7.51 6.46 8.62
CA PHE A 49 -7.47 5.06 8.18
C PHE A 49 -8.15 4.88 6.83
N HIS A 50 -9.31 5.55 6.62
CA HIS A 50 -9.93 5.60 5.29
C HIS A 50 -9.01 6.27 4.27
N SER A 51 -8.33 7.36 4.65
CA SER A 51 -7.35 8.02 3.78
C SER A 51 -6.15 7.13 3.41
N LEU A 52 -5.75 6.19 4.26
CA LEU A 52 -4.77 5.16 3.90
C LEU A 52 -5.31 4.22 2.82
N LEU A 53 -6.56 3.75 2.96
CA LEU A 53 -7.19 2.87 1.96
C LEU A 53 -7.42 3.58 0.62
N ASP A 54 -7.80 4.86 0.64
CA ASP A 54 -7.95 5.67 -0.58
C ASP A 54 -6.60 5.87 -1.28
N TYR A 55 -5.52 6.04 -0.51
CA TYR A 55 -4.18 6.16 -1.08
C TYR A 55 -3.69 4.83 -1.69
N LEU A 56 -4.00 3.69 -1.07
CA LEU A 56 -3.73 2.36 -1.64
C LEU A 56 -4.46 2.16 -2.97
N GLU A 57 -5.74 2.53 -3.05
CA GLU A 57 -6.51 2.44 -4.30
C GLU A 57 -5.91 3.34 -5.40
N TRP A 58 -5.47 4.54 -5.04
CA TRP A 58 -4.79 5.44 -5.98
C TRP A 58 -3.42 4.91 -6.44
N HIS A 59 -2.67 4.26 -5.55
CA HIS A 59 -1.41 3.61 -5.86
C HIS A 59 -1.62 2.44 -6.85
N PHE A 60 -2.59 1.56 -6.59
CA PHE A 60 -2.96 0.48 -7.51
C PHE A 60 -3.35 0.99 -8.91
N ALA A 61 -4.11 2.08 -8.98
CA ALA A 61 -4.45 2.72 -10.25
C ALA A 61 -3.22 3.27 -10.99
N SER A 62 -2.17 3.67 -10.27
CA SER A 62 -0.90 4.10 -10.88
C SER A 62 -0.13 2.93 -11.48
N GLU A 63 -0.09 1.78 -10.82
CA GLU A 63 0.52 0.57 -11.37
C GLU A 63 -0.20 0.07 -12.61
N GLU A 64 -1.54 -0.02 -12.56
CA GLU A 64 -2.34 -0.43 -13.71
C GLU A 64 -2.14 0.51 -14.90
N ARG A 65 -2.03 1.83 -14.63
CA ARG A 65 -1.72 2.83 -15.66
C ARG A 65 -0.36 2.55 -16.31
N LEU A 66 0.68 2.26 -15.54
CA LEU A 66 2.01 1.93 -16.05
C LEU A 66 1.98 0.63 -16.89
N ALA A 67 1.29 -0.39 -16.40
CA ALA A 67 1.12 -1.66 -17.13
C ALA A 67 0.45 -1.45 -18.49
N ARG A 68 -0.63 -0.66 -18.52
CA ARG A 68 -1.36 -0.28 -19.74
C ARG A 68 -0.48 0.49 -20.71
N GLN A 69 0.31 1.45 -20.23
CA GLN A 69 1.21 2.26 -21.07
C GLN A 69 2.29 1.41 -21.76
N LEU A 70 2.76 0.36 -21.09
CA LEU A 70 3.83 -0.51 -21.58
C LEU A 70 3.33 -1.83 -22.19
N GLY A 71 2.02 -2.03 -22.27
CA GLY A 71 1.42 -3.25 -22.83
C GLY A 71 1.79 -4.52 -22.05
N VAL A 72 1.94 -4.42 -20.73
CA VAL A 72 2.19 -5.54 -19.82
C VAL A 72 0.85 -6.06 -19.30
N ASP A 73 0.67 -7.38 -19.32
CA ASP A 73 -0.51 -8.01 -18.74
C ASP A 73 -0.55 -7.78 -17.22
N PHE A 74 -1.71 -7.32 -16.74
CA PHE A 74 -1.94 -6.87 -15.38
C PHE A 74 -3.18 -7.53 -14.75
N ALA A 75 -3.83 -8.47 -15.43
CA ALA A 75 -5.11 -9.03 -14.96
C ALA A 75 -4.99 -9.72 -13.59
N ASP A 76 -3.98 -10.57 -13.41
CA ASP A 76 -3.75 -11.28 -12.14
C ASP A 76 -3.39 -10.30 -11.01
N HIS A 77 -2.58 -9.28 -11.31
CA HIS A 77 -2.18 -8.27 -10.33
C HIS A 77 -3.38 -7.41 -9.91
N ALA A 78 -4.20 -6.95 -10.86
CA ALA A 78 -5.45 -6.23 -10.56
C ALA A 78 -6.40 -7.06 -9.70
N SER A 79 -6.50 -8.37 -9.94
CA SER A 79 -7.31 -9.26 -9.10
C SER A 79 -6.77 -9.33 -7.66
N ALA A 80 -5.44 -9.35 -7.49
CA ALA A 80 -4.81 -9.31 -6.18
C ALA A 80 -5.11 -7.98 -5.46
N HIS A 81 -4.99 -6.83 -6.14
CA HIS A 81 -5.37 -5.51 -5.60
C HIS A 81 -6.80 -5.48 -5.10
N ASP A 82 -7.72 -5.98 -5.92
CA ASP A 82 -9.15 -6.06 -5.62
C ASP A 82 -9.43 -6.90 -4.38
N GLU A 83 -8.78 -8.06 -4.25
CA GLU A 83 -8.91 -8.93 -3.07
C GLU A 83 -8.33 -8.27 -1.82
N ASN A 84 -7.13 -7.72 -1.95
CA ASN A 84 -6.41 -7.07 -0.87
C ASN A 84 -7.18 -5.88 -0.30
N LEU A 85 -7.68 -5.00 -1.18
CA LEU A 85 -8.44 -3.82 -0.77
C LEU A 85 -9.76 -4.21 -0.09
N ARG A 86 -10.44 -5.25 -0.58
CA ARG A 86 -11.64 -5.81 0.09
C ARG A 86 -11.31 -6.31 1.50
N MET A 87 -10.20 -7.02 1.66
CA MET A 87 -9.79 -7.56 2.96
C MET A 87 -9.41 -6.46 3.96
N LEU A 88 -8.69 -5.43 3.50
CA LEU A 88 -8.35 -4.26 4.32
C LEU A 88 -9.59 -3.47 4.73
N ARG A 89 -10.54 -3.21 3.80
CA ARG A 89 -11.82 -2.55 4.12
C ARG A 89 -12.61 -3.34 5.17
N LYS A 90 -12.66 -4.67 5.04
CA LYS A 90 -13.32 -5.54 6.02
C LYS A 90 -12.63 -5.48 7.38
N ALA A 91 -11.30 -5.49 7.42
CA ALA A 91 -10.54 -5.37 8.67
C ALA A 91 -10.77 -4.00 9.34
N LEU A 92 -10.86 -2.91 8.57
CA LEU A 92 -11.17 -1.59 9.09
C LEU A 92 -12.61 -1.50 9.62
N ALA A 93 -13.59 -2.11 8.96
CA ALA A 93 -14.96 -2.21 9.45
C ALA A 93 -15.03 -2.96 10.80
N ALA A 94 -14.24 -4.03 10.96
CA ALA A 94 -14.14 -4.74 12.24
C ALA A 94 -13.56 -3.86 13.36
N VAL A 95 -12.68 -2.91 13.04
CA VAL A 95 -12.19 -1.90 13.99
C VAL A 95 -13.30 -0.92 14.38
N HIS A 96 -14.04 -0.42 13.40
CA HIS A 96 -15.20 0.45 13.64
C HIS A 96 -16.23 -0.20 14.57
N ASP A 97 -16.50 -1.49 14.38
CA ASP A 97 -17.48 -2.25 15.17
C ASP A 97 -16.93 -2.71 16.54
N GLY A 98 -15.68 -2.38 16.87
CA GLY A 98 -15.03 -2.77 18.13
C GLY A 98 -14.65 -4.25 18.23
N LEU A 99 -14.67 -4.98 17.11
CA LEU A 99 -14.30 -6.40 17.01
C LEU A 99 -12.79 -6.61 16.87
N GLN A 100 -12.06 -5.58 16.47
CA GLN A 100 -10.60 -5.58 16.30
C GLN A 100 -10.00 -4.28 16.81
N ASP A 101 -8.81 -4.34 17.43
CA ASP A 101 -8.10 -3.13 17.83
C ASP A 101 -7.35 -2.47 16.65
N VAL A 102 -7.19 -1.15 16.72
CA VAL A 102 -6.50 -0.35 15.68
C VAL A 102 -5.06 -0.81 15.46
N HIS A 103 -4.35 -1.27 16.50
CA HIS A 103 -2.96 -1.70 16.37
C HIS A 103 -2.85 -3.04 15.63
N SER A 104 -3.79 -3.96 15.84
CA SER A 104 -3.89 -5.19 15.06
C SER A 104 -4.18 -4.92 13.59
N PHE A 105 -5.06 -3.97 13.29
CA PHE A 105 -5.28 -3.53 11.91
C PHE A 105 -4.00 -2.97 11.28
N LEU A 106 -3.28 -2.07 11.96
CA LEU A 106 -2.07 -1.45 11.43
C LEU A 106 -0.94 -2.46 11.21
N ARG A 107 -0.74 -3.40 12.14
CA ARG A 107 0.20 -4.52 11.95
C ARG A 107 -0.17 -5.39 10.76
N TYR A 108 -1.46 -5.67 10.60
CA TYR A 108 -1.94 -6.44 9.46
C TYR A 108 -1.71 -5.70 8.14
N ALA A 109 -2.05 -4.42 8.06
CA ALA A 109 -1.87 -3.59 6.88
C ALA A 109 -0.40 -3.48 6.46
N GLU A 110 0.51 -3.26 7.41
CA GLU A 110 1.95 -3.21 7.16
C GLU A 110 2.49 -4.55 6.64
N TYR A 111 2.23 -5.64 7.37
CA TYR A 111 2.67 -6.98 6.97
C TYR A 111 2.14 -7.37 5.59
N TRP A 112 0.86 -7.09 5.34
CA TRP A 112 0.22 -7.33 4.06
C TRP A 112 0.92 -6.54 2.95
N PHE A 113 1.24 -5.27 3.18
CA PHE A 113 1.84 -4.41 2.17
C PHE A 113 3.28 -4.83 1.84
N GLU A 114 4.09 -5.19 2.84
CA GLU A 114 5.43 -5.75 2.61
C GLU A 114 5.38 -7.02 1.75
N ARG A 115 4.39 -7.88 2.01
CA ARG A 115 4.15 -9.10 1.25
C ARG A 115 3.71 -8.79 -0.18
N HIS A 116 2.79 -7.84 -0.36
CA HIS A 116 2.32 -7.40 -1.67
C HIS A 116 3.47 -6.92 -2.54
N ILE A 117 4.33 -6.05 -2.01
CA ILE A 117 5.53 -5.57 -2.71
C ILE A 117 6.44 -6.74 -3.12
N THR A 118 6.62 -7.70 -2.22
CA THR A 118 7.54 -8.81 -2.45
C THR A 118 7.02 -9.82 -3.47
N ASP A 119 5.75 -10.20 -3.33
CA ASP A 119 5.14 -11.29 -4.08
C ASP A 119 4.53 -10.82 -5.41
N GLU A 120 4.11 -9.56 -5.53
CA GLU A 120 3.39 -9.03 -6.69
C GLU A 120 4.15 -7.89 -7.40
N ASP A 121 4.54 -6.83 -6.68
CA ASP A 121 5.10 -5.60 -7.30
C ASP A 121 6.50 -5.84 -7.87
N LYS A 122 7.34 -6.61 -7.18
CA LYS A 122 8.68 -6.97 -7.69
C LYS A 122 8.60 -7.75 -9.01
N PRO A 123 7.81 -8.84 -9.13
CA PRO A 123 7.58 -9.50 -10.41
C PRO A 123 6.97 -8.59 -11.48
N PHE A 124 6.04 -7.72 -11.09
CA PHE A 124 5.47 -6.72 -12.00
C PHE A 124 6.53 -5.75 -12.54
N ALA A 125 7.35 -5.17 -11.67
CA ALA A 125 8.43 -4.25 -12.04
C ALA A 125 9.47 -4.91 -12.96
N ALA A 126 9.79 -6.19 -12.70
CA ALA A 126 10.67 -6.97 -13.58
C ALA A 126 10.09 -7.06 -15.01
N ARG A 127 8.80 -7.40 -15.15
CA ARG A 127 8.11 -7.46 -16.44
C ARG A 127 8.04 -6.10 -17.15
N LEU A 128 7.86 -5.00 -16.42
CA LEU A 128 7.89 -3.67 -17.01
C LEU A 128 9.26 -3.31 -17.57
N ARG A 129 10.34 -3.63 -16.85
CA ARG A 129 11.71 -3.35 -17.32
C ARG A 129 12.05 -4.10 -18.60
N GLU A 130 11.55 -5.32 -18.79
CA GLU A 130 11.70 -6.08 -20.04
C GLU A 130 11.05 -5.40 -21.26
N ARG A 131 10.14 -4.43 -21.05
CA ARG A 131 9.52 -3.63 -22.13
C ARG A 131 10.22 -2.31 -22.41
N ILE A 132 11.05 -1.83 -21.49
CA ILE A 132 11.76 -0.56 -21.59
C ILE A 132 13.20 -0.77 -22.13
N ALA A 133 13.76 -1.96 -21.92
CA ALA A 133 15.07 -2.38 -22.46
C ALA A 133 15.00 -2.67 -23.97
#